data_AF-A0A371J534-F1
#
_entry.id   AF-A0A371J534-F1
#
_cell.length_a   1.000
_cell.length_b   1.000
_cell.length_c   1.000
_cell.angle_alpha   90.00
_cell.angle_beta   90.00
_cell.angle_gamma   90.00
#
_symmetry.space_group_name_H-M   'P 1'
#
loop_
_entity.id
_entity.type
_entity.pdbx_description
1 polymer ?
#
loop_
_entity_poly.entity_id
_entity_poly.type
_entity_poly.pdbx_seq_one_letter_code
_entity_poly.pdbx_strand_id
1 'polypeptide(L)' 'MANKPVNPNAKEALNQMKLEIANELGMQSENINGANSTSQQNGEIGGHVGGRMSRKLVEMGEKELLRRYSNK' A
#
# COMPACT_ATOMS: atom_id res chain seq x y z
N MET A 1 13.94 -10.49 -9.55
CA MET A 1 12.51 -10.15 -9.67
C MET A 1 12.39 -8.64 -9.71
N ALA A 2 11.73 -8.04 -10.70
CA ALA A 2 11.59 -6.59 -10.78
C ALA A 2 10.49 -6.13 -9.82
N ASN A 3 10.77 -5.16 -8.95
CA ASN A 3 9.80 -4.53 -8.05
C ASN A 3 8.84 -3.62 -8.84
N LYS A 4 8.03 -4.22 -9.70
CA LYS A 4 7.04 -3.52 -10.54
C LYS A 4 5.65 -4.06 -10.22
N PRO A 5 4.63 -3.19 -10.18
CA PRO A 5 3.26 -3.65 -9.99
C PRO A 5 2.86 -4.57 -11.15
N VAL A 6 2.00 -5.54 -10.85
CA VAL A 6 1.46 -6.50 -11.84
C VAL A 6 0.81 -5.76 -13.01
N ASN A 7 0.10 -4.67 -12.72
CA ASN A 7 -0.39 -3.73 -13.71
C ASN A 7 0.41 -2.41 -13.62
N PRO A 8 1.16 -2.00 -14.66
CA PRO A 8 1.95 -0.77 -14.63
C PRO A 8 1.10 0.49 -14.42
N ASN A 9 -0.16 0.49 -14.87
CA ASN A 9 -1.10 1.61 -14.68
C ASN A 9 -1.53 1.78 -13.21
N ALA A 10 -1.37 0.74 -12.39
CA ALA A 10 -1.70 0.82 -10.97
C ALA A 10 -0.66 1.59 -10.15
N LYS A 11 0.50 1.94 -10.72
CA LYS A 11 1.59 2.59 -9.97
C LYS A 11 1.15 3.88 -9.28
N GLU A 12 0.42 4.75 -9.97
CA GLU A 12 -0.03 6.02 -9.40
C GLU A 12 -1.09 5.79 -8.31
N ALA A 13 -2.07 4.92 -8.57
CA ALA A 13 -3.09 4.56 -7.58
C ALA A 13 -2.49 3.93 -6.31
N LEU A 14 -1.50 3.04 -6.47
CA LEU A 14 -0.78 2.42 -5.35
C LEU A 14 0.06 3.45 -4.59
N ASN A 15 0.65 4.43 -5.26
CA ASN A 15 1.38 5.50 -4.59
C ASN A 15 0.45 6.42 -3.78
N GLN A 16 -0.73 6.73 -4.32
CA GLN A 16 -1.75 7.48 -3.57
C GLN A 16 -2.20 6.72 -2.33
N MET A 17 -2.53 5.43 -2.48
CA MET A 17 -2.91 4.58 -1.35
C MET A 17 -1.80 4.50 -0.28
N LYS A 18 -0.53 4.42 -0.70
CA LYS A 18 0.62 4.43 0.22
C LYS A 18 0.64 5.72 1.04
N LEU A 19 0.43 6.88 0.40
CA LEU A 19 0.40 8.19 1.06
C LEU A 19 -0.79 8.30 2.01
N GLU A 20 -1.98 7.87 1.59
CA GLU A 20 -3.18 7.85 2.44
C GLU A 20 -2.95 7.04 3.71
N ILE A 21 -2.46 5.80 3.58
CA ILE A 21 -2.22 4.91 4.71
C ILE A 21 -1.13 5.47 5.63
N ALA A 22 -0.10 6.09 5.07
CA ALA A 22 0.93 6.72 5.88
C ALA A 22 0.38 7.92 6.66
N ASN A 23 -0.49 8.73 6.05
CA ASN A 23 -1.19 9.81 6.74
C ASN A 23 -2.10 9.26 7.87
N GLU A 24 -2.85 8.17 7.63
CA GLU A 24 -3.68 7.50 8.65
C GLU A 24 -2.85 6.98 9.83
N LEU A 25 -1.61 6.56 9.57
CA LEU A 25 -0.67 6.07 10.58
C LEU A 25 0.13 7.20 11.25
N GLY A 26 -0.12 8.47 10.90
CA GLY A 26 0.58 9.63 11.46
C GLY A 26 2.04 9.75 11.01
N MET A 27 2.42 9.11 9.90
CA MET A 27 3.79 9.13 9.38
C MET A 27 3.98 10.27 8.39
N GLN A 28 4.99 11.10 8.64
CA GLN A 28 5.34 12.20 7.74
C GLN A 28 5.89 11.68 6.41
N SER A 29 5.44 12.27 5.29
CA SER A 29 5.79 11.90 3.91
C SER A 29 7.31 11.76 3.67
N GLU A 30 8.11 12.55 4.37
CA GLU A 30 9.58 12.55 4.30
C GLU A 30 10.21 11.22 4.77
N ASN A 31 9.57 10.54 5.73
CA ASN A 31 10.00 9.23 6.22
C ASN A 31 9.57 8.08 5.30
N ILE A 32 8.55 8.27 4.47
CA ILE A 32 8.04 7.23 3.55
C ILE A 32 9.03 6.98 2.40
N ASN A 33 9.73 8.02 1.97
CA ASN A 33 10.71 7.93 0.89
C ASN A 33 12.11 7.54 1.40
N GLY A 34 12.29 7.38 2.71
CA GLY A 34 13.45 6.74 3.33
C GLY A 34 14.80 7.44 3.15
N ALA A 35 14.81 8.72 2.73
CA ALA A 35 16.05 9.41 2.33
C ALA A 35 16.97 9.78 3.51
N ASN A 36 16.41 10.05 4.70
CA ASN A 36 17.17 10.57 5.86
C ASN A 36 17.06 9.71 7.13
N SER A 37 16.42 8.54 7.07
CA SER A 37 16.11 7.70 8.25
C SER A 37 16.92 6.41 8.25
N THR A 38 17.11 5.80 9.43
CA THR A 38 17.89 4.56 9.55
C THR A 38 17.20 3.40 8.81
N SER A 39 17.97 2.42 8.34
CA SER A 39 17.42 1.24 7.68
C SER A 39 16.41 0.48 8.54
N GLN A 40 16.59 0.49 9.87
CA GLN A 40 15.65 -0.09 10.83
C GLN A 40 14.30 0.65 10.81
N GLN A 41 14.32 1.97 10.93
CA GLN A 41 13.11 2.80 10.89
C GLN A 41 12.38 2.67 9.55
N ASN A 42 13.12 2.66 8.44
CA ASN A 42 12.54 2.44 7.11
C ASN A 42 11.89 1.06 6.99
N GLY A 43 12.47 0.03 7.61
CA GLY A 43 11.90 -1.32 7.66
C GLY A 43 10.60 -1.39 8.45
N GLU A 44 10.55 -0.77 9.63
CA GLU A 44 9.33 -0.71 10.46
C GLU A 44 8.21 0.06 9.74
N ILE A 45 8.52 1.25 9.21
CA ILE A 45 7.57 2.09 8.47
C ILE A 45 7.07 1.37 7.22
N GLY A 46 7.98 0.81 6.42
CA GLY A 46 7.65 0.06 5.22
C GLY A 46 6.80 -1.19 5.53
N GLY A 47 7.08 -1.87 6.64
CA GLY A 47 6.31 -3.01 7.12
C GLY A 47 4.88 -2.63 7.52
N HIS A 48 4.70 -1.56 8.29
CA HIS A 48 3.38 -1.10 8.71
C HIS A 48 2.54 -0.60 7.54
N VAL A 49 3.11 0.24 6.66
CA VAL A 49 2.42 0.73 5.46
C VAL A 49 2.11 -0.41 4.50
N GLY A 50 3.11 -1.24 4.18
CA GLY A 50 2.98 -2.35 3.24
C GLY A 50 1.97 -3.40 3.73
N GLY A 51 1.95 -3.71 5.02
CA GLY A 51 0.98 -4.61 5.64
C GLY A 51 -0.46 -4.06 5.55
N ARG A 52 -0.65 -2.78 5.86
CA ARG A 52 -1.96 -2.11 5.71
C ARG A 52 -2.42 -2.03 4.25
N MET A 53 -1.51 -1.71 3.32
CA MET A 53 -1.80 -1.69 1.89
C MET A 53 -2.26 -3.06 1.40
N SER A 54 -1.56 -4.13 1.80
CA SER A 54 -1.89 -5.50 1.42
C SER A 54 -3.28 -5.88 1.93
N ARG A 55 -3.59 -5.59 3.20
CA ARG A 55 -4.92 -5.85 3.78
C ARG A 55 -6.03 -5.09 3.04
N LYS A 56 -5.83 -3.80 2.72
CA LYS A 56 -6.80 -2.98 2.00
C LYS A 56 -7.04 -3.48 0.57
N LEU A 57 -5.99 -3.92 -0.12
CA LEU A 57 -6.10 -4.52 -1.45
C LEU A 57 -6.87 -5.84 -1.42
N VAL A 58 -6.61 -6.71 -0.44
CA VAL A 58 -7.34 -7.96 -0.25
C VAL A 58 -8.82 -7.68 0.01
N GLU A 59 -9.15 -6.75 0.91
CA GLU A 59 -10.54 -6.39 1.21
C GLU A 59 -11.30 -5.89 -0.02
N MET A 60 -10.67 -5.04 -0.85
CA MET A 60 -11.27 -4.58 -2.11
C MET A 60 -11.48 -5.75 -3.09
N GLY A 61 -10.53 -6.69 -3.15
CA GLY A 61 -10.65 -7.90 -3.94
C GLY A 61 -11.81 -8.79 -3.48
N GLU A 62 -11.95 -9.00 -2.17
CA GLU A 62 -13.05 -9.77 -1.57
C GLU A 62 -14.41 -9.14 -1.87
N LYS A 63 -14.54 -7.82 -1.72
CA LYS A 63 -15.77 -7.07 -2.06
C LYS A 63 -16.13 -7.22 -3.54
N GLU A 64 -15.15 -7.13 -4.43
CA GLU A 64 -15.36 -7.29 -5.87
C GLU A 64 -15.71 -8.73 -6.25
N LEU A 65 -15.08 -9.73 -5.61
CA LEU A 65 -15.44 -11.13 -5.79
C LEU A 65 -16.88 -11.38 -5.32
N LEU A 66 -17.25 -10.92 -4.12
CA LEU A 66 -18.61 -11.00 -3.60
C LEU A 66 -19.61 -10.36 -4.55
N ARG A 67 -19.34 -9.15 -5.04
CA ARG A 67 -20.18 -8.48 -6.05
C ARG A 67 -20.36 -9.35 -7.30
N ARG A 68 -19.30 -9.99 -7.81
CA ARG A 68 -19.38 -10.85 -8.99
C ARG A 68 -20.17 -12.13 -8.74
N TYR A 69 -20.08 -12.71 -7.55
CA TYR A 69 -20.82 -13.92 -7.19
C TYR A 69 -22.28 -13.65 -6.83
N SER A 70 -22.59 -12.51 -6.20
CA SER A 70 -23.97 -12.12 -5.87
C SER A 70 -24.79 -11.65 -7.08
N ASN A 71 -24.13 -11.28 -8.17
CA ASN A 71 -24.78 -10.90 -9.44
C ASN A 71 -24.89 -12.08 -10.43
N LYS A 72 -24.62 -13.31 -9.99
CA LYS A 72 -24.92 -14.54 -10.72
C LYS A 72 -26.14 -15.21 -10.09
#